data_AF-A0A662VIE1-F1
#
_entry.id   AF-A0A662VIE1-F1
#
_cell.length_a   1.000
_cell.length_b   1.000
_cell.length_c   1.000
_cell.angle_alpha   90.00
_cell.angle_beta   90.00
_cell.angle_gamma   90.00
#
_symmetry.space_group_name_H-M   'P 1'
#
loop_
_entity.id
_entity.type
_entity.pdbx_description
1 polymer ?
#
loop_
_entity_poly.entity_id
_entity_poly.type
_entity_poly.pdbx_seq_one_letter_code
_entity_poly.pdbx_strand_id
1 'polypeptide(L)' 'MEKTKHIQTEVNENLHAKLLGISHHKGKKLKEVVREALEEYVKKFDKEIDSDPIFNIIGSFETREGDWSERDEWRA' A
#
# COMPACT_ATOMS: atom_id res chain seq x y z
N MET A 1 -12.49 14.24 1.60
CA MET A 1 -12.65 12.78 1.72
C MET A 1 -11.38 12.15 1.17
N GLU A 2 -10.68 11.34 1.95
CA GLU A 2 -9.47 10.65 1.46
C GLU A 2 -9.84 9.73 0.30
N LYS A 3 -9.09 9.81 -0.81
CA LYS A 3 -9.27 8.91 -1.96
C LYS A 3 -8.82 7.51 -1.55
N THR A 4 -9.75 6.59 -1.33
CA THR A 4 -9.40 5.18 -1.11
C THR A 4 -8.94 4.55 -2.42
N LYS A 5 -7.77 3.89 -2.41
CA LYS A 5 -7.25 3.11 -3.54
C LYS A 5 -7.44 1.62 -3.25
N HIS A 6 -7.84 0.86 -4.26
CA HIS A 6 -7.96 -0.59 -4.18
C HIS A 6 -6.68 -1.24 -4.70
N ILE A 7 -6.07 -2.09 -3.87
CA ILE A 7 -4.87 -2.85 -4.21
C ILE A 7 -5.26 -4.32 -4.27
N GLN A 8 -5.03 -4.96 -5.42
CA GLN A 8 -5.15 -6.40 -5.59
C GLN A 8 -3.74 -7.00 -5.57
N THR A 9 -3.55 -8.06 -4.79
CA THR A 9 -2.24 -8.71 -4.67
C THR A 9 -2.43 -10.22 -4.51
N GLU A 10 -1.43 -10.97 -4.95
CA GLU A 10 -1.37 -12.42 -4.79
C GLU A 10 -0.56 -12.76 -3.53
N VAL A 11 -1.08 -13.69 -2.74
CA VAL A 11 -0.40 -14.20 -1.54
C VAL A 11 -0.34 -15.71 -1.62
N ASN A 12 0.76 -16.29 -1.18
CA ASN A 12 0.87 -17.75 -1.11
C ASN A 12 -0.07 -18.33 -0.03
N GLU A 13 -0.36 -19.61 -0.15
CA GLU A 13 -1.32 -20.30 0.73
C GLU A 13 -0.92 -20.25 2.21
N ASN A 14 0.39 -20.36 2.51
CA ASN A 14 0.91 -20.33 3.87
C ASN A 14 0.67 -18.96 4.54
N LEU A 15 0.94 -17.88 3.81
CA LEU A 15 0.72 -16.52 4.28
C LEU A 15 -0.79 -16.25 4.46
N HIS A 16 -1.61 -16.70 3.51
CA HIS A 16 -3.07 -16.60 3.62
C HIS A 16 -3.60 -17.32 4.87
N ALA A 17 -3.15 -18.55 5.13
CA ALA A 17 -3.55 -19.32 6.31
C ALA A 17 -3.17 -18.62 7.62
N LYS A 18 -1.98 -18.02 7.69
CA LYS A 18 -1.54 -17.23 8.85
C LYS A 18 -2.40 -16.00 9.07
N LEU A 19 -2.70 -15.25 8.00
CA LEU A 19 -3.56 -14.07 8.06
C LEU A 19 -4.99 -14.43 8.51
N LEU A 20 -5.53 -15.56 8.05
CA LEU A 20 -6.80 -16.11 8.52
C LEU A 20 -6.76 -16.46 10.01
N GLY A 21 -5.70 -17.12 10.47
CA GLY A 21 -5.53 -17.44 11.90
C GLY A 21 -5.56 -16.18 12.77
N ILE A 22 -4.87 -15.12 12.34
CA ILE A 22 -4.88 -13.82 13.03
C ILE A 22 -6.27 -13.18 13.00
N SER A 23 -6.96 -13.24 11.85
CA SER A 23 -8.33 -12.73 11.69
C SER A 23 -9.30 -13.41 12.67
N HIS A 24 -9.24 -14.74 12.77
CA HIS A 24 -10.05 -15.50 13.73
C HIS A 24 -9.69 -15.17 15.18
N HIS A 25 -8.40 -15.10 15.51
CA HIS A 25 -7.96 -14.81 16.87
C HIS A 25 -8.35 -13.41 17.34
N LYS A 26 -8.23 -12.40 16.48
CA LYS A 26 -8.59 -11.00 16.80
C LYS A 26 -10.09 -10.70 16.62
N GLY A 27 -10.87 -11.60 16.04
CA GLY A 27 -12.28 -11.37 15.70
C GLY A 27 -12.48 -10.26 14.65
N LYS A 28 -11.47 -10.00 13.81
CA LYS A 28 -11.49 -8.94 12.77
C LYS A 28 -11.67 -9.53 11.39
N LYS A 29 -12.13 -8.74 10.40
CA LYS A 29 -12.18 -9.18 9.01
C LYS A 29 -10.78 -9.28 8.43
N LEU A 30 -10.53 -10.25 7.55
CA LEU A 30 -9.23 -10.45 6.89
C LEU A 30 -8.67 -9.16 6.24
N LYS A 31 -9.53 -8.38 5.59
CA LYS A 31 -9.16 -7.09 4.98
C LYS A 31 -8.64 -6.05 5.99
N GLU A 32 -9.14 -6.08 7.22
CA GLU A 32 -8.71 -5.16 8.28
C GLU A 32 -7.34 -5.59 8.81
N VAL A 33 -7.14 -6.90 8.98
CA VAL A 33 -5.84 -7.47 9.35
C VAL A 33 -4.76 -7.15 8.30
N VAL A 34 -5.10 -7.29 7.01
CA VAL A 34 -4.17 -6.96 5.92
C VAL A 34 -3.86 -5.46 5.90
N ARG A 35 -4.86 -4.61 6.11
CA ARG A 35 -4.65 -3.16 6.19
C ARG A 35 -3.74 -2.79 7.36
N GLU A 36 -3.99 -3.33 8.55
CA GLU A 36 -3.14 -3.12 9.73
C GLU A 36 -1.70 -3.58 9.48
N ALA A 37 -1.52 -4.73 8.83
CA ALA A 37 -0.19 -5.24 8.50
C ALA A 37 0.56 -4.33 7.51
N LEU A 38 -0.14 -3.77 6.52
CA LEU A 38 0.44 -2.80 5.59
C LEU A 38 0.82 -1.50 6.30
N GLU A 39 -0.04 -0.98 7.17
CA GLU A 39 0.25 0.23 7.96
C GLU A 39 1.44 0.04 8.90
N GLU A 40 1.53 -1.10 9.60
CA GLU A 40 2.67 -1.43 10.45
C GLU A 40 3.95 -1.60 9.63
N TYR A 41 3.86 -2.21 8.45
CA TYR A 41 4.99 -2.33 7.55
C TYR A 41 5.51 -0.95 7.13
N VAL A 42 4.63 -0.05 6.67
CA VAL A 42 5.04 1.32 6.27
C VAL A 42 5.65 2.07 7.46
N LYS A 43 5.02 2.03 8.64
CA LYS A 43 5.56 2.67 9.86
C LYS A 43 6.95 2.18 10.24
N LYS A 44 7.27 0.92 9.98
CA LYS A 44 8.61 0.37 10.22
C LYS A 44 9.67 1.06 9.35
N PHE A 45 9.29 1.43 8.13
CA PHE A 45 10.16 2.06 7.14
C PHE A 45 10.04 3.58 7.07
N ASP A 46 9.10 4.21 7.77
CA ASP A 46 8.94 5.68 7.80
C ASP A 46 10.26 6.41 8.08
N LYS A 47 11.06 5.90 9.05
CA LYS A 47 12.37 6.50 9.39
C LYS A 47 13.44 6.34 8.31
N GLU A 48 13.34 5.29 7.48
CA GLU A 48 14.26 5.04 6.36
C GLU A 48 13.80 5.80 5.11
N ILE A 49 12.49 5.91 4.91
CA ILE A 49 11.82 6.61 3.81
C ILE A 49 12.08 8.12 3.87
N ASP A 50 12.05 8.75 5.05
CA ASP A 50 12.37 10.18 5.22
C ASP A 50 13.80 10.54 4.75
N SER A 51 14.71 9.56 4.73
CA SER A 51 16.10 9.77 4.30
C SER A 51 16.34 9.47 2.81
N ASP A 52 15.36 8.90 2.09
CA ASP A 52 15.53 8.44 0.72
C ASP A 52 14.86 9.40 -0.30
N PRO A 53 15.65 10.08 -1.16
CA PRO A 53 15.13 10.98 -2.19
C PRO A 53 14.11 10.36 -3.14
N ILE A 54 14.15 9.04 -3.35
CA ILE A 54 13.23 8.33 -4.27
C ILE A 54 11.81 8.32 -3.71
N PHE A 55 11.63 8.19 -2.39
CA PHE A 55 10.30 8.13 -1.79
C PHE A 55 9.64 9.50 -1.61
N ASN A 56 10.44 10.57 -1.51
CA ASN A 56 9.92 11.95 -1.60
C ASN A 56 9.17 12.20 -2.92
N ILE A 57 9.57 11.52 -4.00
CA ILE A 57 8.95 11.64 -5.33
C ILE A 57 7.65 10.82 -5.42
N ILE A 58 7.61 9.63 -4.79
CA ILE A 58 6.47 8.71 -4.87
C ILE A 58 5.23 9.24 -4.10
N GLY A 59 5.43 10.16 -3.14
CA GLY A 59 4.37 10.92 -2.48
C GLY A 59 4.04 12.28 -3.11
N SER A 60 4.91 12.82 -3.97
CA SER A 60 4.78 14.15 -4.58
C SER A 60 4.34 14.09 -6.05
N PHE A 61 3.35 13.27 -6.39
CA PHE A 61 2.73 13.21 -7.73
C PHE A 61 1.99 14.53 -8.13
N GLU A 62 2.34 15.68 -7.54
CA GLU A 62 2.27 16.98 -8.19
C GLU A 62 3.67 17.35 -8.69
N THR A 63 4.12 16.69 -9.76
CA THR A 63 5.33 17.12 -10.47
C THR A 63 5.11 18.48 -11.12
N ARG A 64 6.16 19.32 -11.17
CA ARG A 64 6.21 20.62 -11.88
C ARG A 64 5.78 20.58 -13.36
N GLU A 65 5.56 19.39 -13.93
CA GLU A 65 5.18 19.14 -15.32
C GLU A 65 3.77 18.53 -15.49
N GLY A 66 2.93 18.54 -14.45
CA GLY A 66 1.53 18.07 -14.51
C GLY A 66 1.33 16.58 -14.18
N ASP A 67 0.06 16.19 -14.04
CA ASP A 67 -0.39 14.84 -13.63
C ASP A 67 -0.08 13.80 -14.72
N TRP A 68 0.83 12.88 -14.41
CA TRP A 68 1.21 11.79 -15.29
C TRP A 68 0.18 10.66 -15.34
N SER A 69 -0.77 10.61 -14.38
CA SER A 69 -1.83 9.62 -14.35
C SER A 69 -2.96 9.90 -15.36
N GLU A 70 -2.98 11.10 -15.94
CA GLU A 70 -3.91 11.50 -17.02
C GLU A 70 -3.32 11.32 -18.43
N ARG A 71 -2.05 10.91 -18.57
CA ARG A 71 -1.46 10.68 -19.90
C ARG A 71 -1.91 9.33 -20.45
N ASP A 72 -2.92 9.38 -21.32
CA ASP A 72 -3.47 8.27 -22.10
C ASP A 72 -2.48 7.70 -23.17
N GLU A 73 -1.22 8.12 -23.15
CA GLU A 73 -0.19 7.80 -24.15
C GLU A 73 0.32 6.34 -24.08
N TRP A 74 -0.11 5.55 -23.10
CA TRP A 74 0.30 4.15 -22.94
C TRP A 74 -0.53 3.14 -23.75
N ARG A 75 -1.47 3.62 -24.59
CA ARG A 75 -2.20 2.81 -25.56
C ARG A 75 -1.66 3.03 -26.98
N ALA A 76 -0.41 2.61 -27.22
CA ALA A 76 0.17 2.49 -28.56
C ALA A 76 0.56 1.02 -28.81
#